data_AF-A0A2V9VK64-F1
#
_entry.id   AF-A0A2V9VK64-F1
#
_cell.length_a   1.000
_cell.length_b   1.000
_cell.length_c   1.000
_cell.angle_alpha   90.00
_cell.angle_beta   90.00
_cell.angle_gamma   90.00
#
_symmetry.space_group_name_H-M   'P 1'
#
loop_
_entity.id
_entity.type
_entity.pdbx_description
1 polymer ?
#
loop_
_entity_poly.entity_id
_entity_poly.type
_entity_poly.pdbx_seq_one_letter_code
_entity_poly.pdbx_strand_id
1 'polypeptide(L)'
;MGTRRKSRELALQMLFQSDMGRQSSDEVRRTFWAERNTVAADVRGFAEDLFRVAVDRLTEIDALIVRHAEHWRMDRMAAVDRNILRQSVAELLAYPDTP
;
A
#
# COMPACT_ATOMS: atom_id res chain seq x y z
N MET A 1 -3.41 -0.93 -20.03
CA MET A 1 -4.39 -0.75 -18.93
C MET A 1 -4.27 -1.76 -17.78
N GLY A 2 -3.70 -2.97 -17.96
CA GLY A 2 -3.62 -3.97 -16.88
C GLY A 2 -2.46 -3.84 -15.87
N THR A 3 -1.34 -3.19 -16.24
CA THR A 3 -0.09 -3.20 -15.44
C THR A 3 -0.21 -2.38 -14.15
N ARG A 4 -0.74 -1.15 -14.22
CA ARG A 4 -0.99 -0.29 -13.03
C ARG A 4 -1.98 -0.92 -12.05
N ARG A 5 -3.09 -1.48 -12.55
CA ARG A 5 -4.07 -2.20 -11.72
C ARG A 5 -3.40 -3.35 -10.98
N LYS A 6 -2.64 -4.20 -11.68
CA LYS A 6 -1.97 -5.33 -11.06
C LYS A 6 -0.96 -4.90 -10.00
N SER A 7 -0.24 -3.80 -10.26
CA SER A 7 0.71 -3.24 -9.30
C SER A 7 0.02 -2.79 -8.01
N ARG A 8 -1.13 -2.11 -8.12
CA ARG A 8 -1.94 -1.71 -6.96
C ARG A 8 -2.45 -2.93 -6.19
N GLU A 9 -2.93 -3.96 -6.88
CA GLU A 9 -3.34 -5.20 -6.21
C GLU A 9 -2.20 -5.83 -5.41
N LEU A 10 -0.96 -5.81 -5.93
CA LEU A 10 0.21 -6.33 -5.22
C LEU A 10 0.63 -5.43 -4.06
N ALA A 11 0.64 -4.10 -4.25
CA ALA A 11 0.94 -3.15 -3.17
C ALA A 11 -0.04 -3.27 -2.00
N LEU A 12 -1.33 -3.45 -2.28
CA LEU A 12 -2.35 -3.73 -1.26
C LEU A 12 -2.05 -5.01 -0.48
N GLN A 13 -1.67 -6.08 -1.16
CA GLN A 13 -1.28 -7.34 -0.51
C GLN A 13 -0.06 -7.17 0.38
N MET A 14 0.94 -6.40 -0.07
CA MET A 14 2.14 -6.09 0.73
C MET A 14 1.79 -5.25 1.98
N LEU A 15 0.93 -4.24 1.84
CA LEU A 15 0.45 -3.44 2.97
C LEU A 15 -0.34 -4.29 3.97
N PHE A 16 -1.24 -5.14 3.49
CA PHE A 16 -1.98 -6.07 4.33
C PHE A 16 -1.05 -7.02 5.09
N GLN A 17 -0.03 -7.56 4.41
CA GLN A 17 0.98 -8.42 5.02
C GLN A 17 1.77 -7.69 6.12
N SER A 18 2.18 -6.44 5.88
CA SER A 18 2.87 -5.62 6.88
C SER A 18 1.98 -5.33 8.09
N ASP A 19 0.74 -4.91 7.86
CA ASP A 19 -0.23 -4.48 8.89
C ASP A 19 -0.70 -5.66 9.76
N MET A 20 -1.13 -6.76 9.13
CA MET A 20 -1.62 -7.95 9.85
C MET A 20 -0.51 -8.82 10.41
N GLY A 21 0.59 -8.97 9.66
CA GLY A 21 1.75 -9.77 10.06
C GLY A 21 2.68 -9.05 11.03
N ARG A 22 2.48 -7.74 11.25
CA ARG A 22 3.39 -6.86 12.00
C ARG A 22 4.85 -6.97 11.51
N GLN A 23 5.00 -7.13 10.20
CA GLN A 23 6.29 -7.31 9.55
C GLN A 23 6.85 -5.97 9.09
N SER A 24 8.17 -5.82 9.23
CA SER A 24 8.89 -4.68 8.67
C SER A 24 8.79 -4.66 7.13
N SER A 25 9.00 -3.48 6.54
CA SER A 25 8.99 -3.31 5.08
C SER A 25 9.98 -4.25 4.37
N ASP A 26 11.17 -4.43 4.93
CA ASP A 26 12.19 -5.32 4.38
C ASP A 26 11.82 -6.80 4.46
N GLU A 27 11.19 -7.23 5.57
CA GLU A 27 10.67 -8.59 5.69
C GLU A 27 9.56 -8.87 4.67
N VAL A 28 8.63 -7.92 4.51
CA VAL A 28 7.56 -8.03 3.51
C VAL A 28 8.15 -8.11 2.11
N ARG A 29 9.05 -7.21 1.73
CA ARG A 29 9.68 -7.24 0.39
C ARG A 29 10.40 -8.55 0.13
N ARG A 30 11.18 -9.04 1.09
CA ARG A 30 11.91 -10.31 0.95
C ARG A 30 10.97 -11.49 0.78
N THR A 31 9.96 -11.62 1.63
CA THR A 31 9.06 -12.78 1.65
C THR A 31 8.02 -12.74 0.54
N PHE A 32 7.45 -11.57 0.24
CA PHE A 32 6.41 -11.42 -0.78
C PHE A 32 6.92 -11.76 -2.18
N TRP A 33 8.15 -11.34 -2.51
CA TRP A 33 8.74 -11.57 -3.83
C TRP A 33 9.40 -12.93 -3.99
N ALA A 34 9.79 -13.61 -2.90
CA ALA A 34 10.43 -14.94 -2.98
C ALA A 34 9.61 -15.96 -3.79
N GLU A 35 8.29 -15.87 -3.73
CA GLU A 35 7.35 -16.77 -4.42
C GLU A 35 6.78 -16.19 -5.73
N ARG A 36 7.20 -14.99 -6.15
CA ARG A 36 6.58 -14.21 -7.25
C ARG A 36 7.58 -13.83 -8.35
N ASN A 37 8.41 -14.78 -8.76
CA ASN A 37 9.51 -14.54 -9.72
C ASN A 37 9.05 -14.29 -11.17
N THR A 38 7.78 -14.49 -11.48
CA THR A 38 7.21 -14.34 -12.84
C THR A 38 6.52 -12.99 -13.08
N VAL A 39 6.47 -12.12 -12.06
CA VAL A 39 5.86 -10.79 -12.20
C VAL A 39 6.75 -9.89 -13.06
N ALA A 40 6.14 -9.23 -14.04
CA ALA A 40 6.84 -8.31 -14.93
C ALA A 40 7.52 -7.17 -14.13
N ALA A 41 8.71 -6.74 -14.59
CA ALA A 41 9.55 -5.80 -13.85
C ALA A 41 8.89 -4.43 -13.64
N ASP A 42 8.10 -3.96 -14.60
CA ASP A 42 7.33 -2.71 -14.51
C ASP A 42 6.22 -2.79 -13.45
N VAL A 43 5.51 -3.93 -13.38
CA VAL A 43 4.48 -4.20 -12.38
C VAL A 43 5.09 -4.29 -10.99
N ARG A 44 6.21 -5.00 -10.86
CA ARG A 44 6.94 -5.10 -9.59
C ARG A 44 7.47 -3.74 -9.14
N GLY A 45 8.08 -2.98 -10.06
CA GLY A 45 8.65 -1.68 -9.77
C GLY A 45 7.61 -0.72 -9.20
N PHE A 46 6.46 -0.60 -9.87
CA PHE A 46 5.41 0.29 -9.37
C PHE A 46 4.76 -0.20 -8.07
N ALA A 47 4.60 -1.52 -7.89
CA ALA A 47 4.11 -2.07 -6.62
C ALA A 47 5.08 -1.77 -5.45
N GLU A 48 6.38 -1.93 -5.66
CA GLU A 48 7.40 -1.61 -4.65
C GLU A 48 7.45 -0.11 -4.35
N ASP A 49 7.36 0.75 -5.37
CA ASP A 49 7.34 2.20 -5.17
C ASP A 49 6.11 2.63 -4.35
N LEU A 50 4.93 2.11 -4.68
CA LEU A 50 3.70 2.46 -3.97
C LEU A 50 3.69 1.95 -2.53
N PHE A 51 4.16 0.72 -2.31
CA PHE A 51 4.35 0.16 -0.98
C PHE A 51 5.35 0.98 -0.15
N ARG A 52 6.49 1.36 -0.74
CA ARG A 52 7.50 2.20 -0.08
C ARG A 52 6.91 3.54 0.37
N VAL A 53 6.25 4.27 -0.53
CA VAL A 53 5.63 5.56 -0.20
C VAL A 53 4.63 5.40 0.95
N ALA A 54 3.79 4.36 0.90
CA ALA A 54 2.78 4.12 1.93
C ALA A 54 3.39 3.82 3.31
N VAL A 55 4.50 3.08 3.37
CA VAL A 55 5.19 2.78 4.64
C VAL A 55 5.97 3.99 5.14
N ASP A 56 6.75 4.66 4.29
CA ASP A 56 7.61 5.77 4.66
C ASP A 56 6.81 6.98 5.16
N ARG A 57 5.59 7.17 4.63
CA ARG A 57 4.69 8.28 4.99
C ARG A 57 3.50 7.83 5.82
N LEU A 58 3.56 6.65 6.45
CA LEU A 58 2.42 6.03 7.14
C LEU A 58 1.75 6.98 8.15
N THR A 59 2.54 7.68 8.97
CA THR A 59 2.02 8.62 9.97
C THR A 59 1.28 9.79 9.34
N GLU A 60 1.80 10.37 8.26
CA GLU A 60 1.17 11.47 7.53
C GLU A 60 -0.13 11.00 6.86
N ILE A 61 -0.07 9.83 6.22
CA ILE A 61 -1.21 9.20 5.54
C ILE A 61 -2.33 8.90 6.55
N ASP A 62 -2.01 8.28 7.69
CA ASP A 62 -3.00 7.96 8.71
C ASP A 62 -3.61 9.24 9.30
N ALA A 63 -2.83 10.32 9.48
CA ALA A 63 -3.35 11.60 9.93
C ALA A 63 -4.33 12.23 8.90
N LEU A 64 -4.02 12.14 7.61
CA LEU A 64 -4.91 12.60 6.53
C LEU A 64 -6.21 11.80 6.52
N ILE A 65 -6.13 10.47 6.65
CA ILE A 65 -7.34 9.62 6.67
C ILE A 65 -8.20 9.96 7.89
N VAL A 66 -7.61 10.04 9.09
CA VAL A 66 -8.33 10.35 10.33
C VAL A 66 -9.01 11.73 10.27
N ARG A 67 -8.35 12.73 9.66
CA ARG A 67 -8.94 14.07 9.47
C ARG A 67 -10.24 14.05 8.68
N HIS A 68 -10.41 13.09 7.77
CA HIS A 68 -11.57 12.98 6.90
C HIS A 68 -12.52 11.83 7.28
N ALA A 69 -12.15 10.99 8.23
CA ALA A 69 -12.97 9.87 8.71
C ALA A 69 -13.89 10.32 9.86
N GLU A 70 -15.00 10.98 9.53
CA GLU A 70 -16.01 11.39 10.52
C GLU A 70 -16.60 10.17 11.24
N HIS A 71 -16.55 10.17 12.57
CA HIS A 71 -17.06 9.10 13.44
C HIS A 71 -16.40 7.71 13.27
N TRP A 72 -15.31 7.60 12.49
CA TRP A 72 -14.61 6.33 12.27
C TRP A 72 -13.19 6.37 12.81
N ARG A 73 -12.87 5.41 13.69
CA ARG A 73 -11.50 5.18 14.11
C ARG A 73 -10.81 4.19 13.18
N MET A 74 -9.54 4.45 12.84
CA MET A 74 -8.74 3.59 11.95
C MET A 74 -8.62 2.14 12.43
N ASP A 75 -8.55 1.92 13.75
CA ASP A 75 -8.47 0.59 14.36
C ASP A 75 -9.77 -0.22 14.26
N ARG A 76 -10.90 0.43 13.95
CA ARG A 76 -12.20 -0.22 13.75
C ARG A 76 -12.48 -0.56 12.28
N MET A 77 -11.68 -0.05 11.35
CA MET A 77 -11.79 -0.39 9.94
C MET A 77 -11.28 -1.81 9.68
N ALA A 78 -11.91 -2.52 8.75
CA ALA A 78 -11.38 -3.79 8.27
C ALA A 78 -9.97 -3.57 7.72
N ALA A 79 -9.07 -4.53 7.95
CA ALA A 79 -7.67 -4.37 7.57
C ALA A 79 -7.50 -4.12 6.06
N VAL A 80 -8.34 -4.75 5.23
CA VAL A 80 -8.32 -4.51 3.77
C VAL A 80 -8.70 -3.06 3.47
N ASP A 81 -9.82 -2.55 4.01
CA ASP A 81 -10.31 -1.19 3.76
C ASP A 81 -9.30 -0.14 4.24
N ARG A 82 -8.73 -0.31 5.44
CA ARG A 82 -7.70 0.57 5.98
C ARG A 82 -6.48 0.63 5.05
N ASN A 83 -6.03 -0.51 4.52
CA ASN A 83 -4.88 -0.55 3.63
C ASN A 83 -5.20 -0.06 2.21
N ILE A 84 -6.46 -0.17 1.74
CA ILE A 84 -6.91 0.50 0.52
C ILE A 84 -6.82 2.02 0.69
N LEU A 85 -7.31 2.56 1.80
CA LEU A 85 -7.22 4.02 2.06
C LEU A 85 -5.76 4.48 2.12
N ARG A 86 -4.90 3.77 2.86
CA ARG A 86 -3.47 4.07 2.96
C ARG A 86 -2.79 4.08 1.59
N GLN A 87 -3.04 3.05 0.78
CA GLN A 87 -2.50 2.96 -0.58
C GLN A 87 -2.98 4.11 -1.45
N SER A 88 -4.28 4.41 -1.44
CA SER A 88 -4.87 5.45 -2.28
C SER A 88 -4.30 6.82 -1.95
N VAL A 89 -4.18 7.16 -0.65
CA VAL A 89 -3.57 8.43 -0.23
C VAL A 89 -2.08 8.46 -0.57
N ALA A 90 -1.35 7.36 -0.39
CA ALA A 90 0.06 7.27 -0.81
C ALA A 90 0.23 7.56 -2.31
N GLU A 91 -0.64 6.99 -3.15
CA GLU A 91 -0.60 7.20 -4.59
C GLU A 91 -0.88 8.66 -4.96
N LEU A 92 -1.93 9.26 -4.40
CA LEU A 92 -2.27 10.66 -4.63
C LEU A 92 -1.15 11.63 -4.21
N LEU A 93 -0.44 11.31 -3.11
CA LEU A 93 0.65 12.13 -2.60
C LEU A 93 1.94 12.00 -3.43
N ALA A 94 2.20 10.84 -4.04
CA ALA A 94 3.44 10.57 -4.79
C ALA A 94 3.29 10.74 -6.31
N TYR A 95 2.07 10.63 -6.84
CA TYR A 95 1.78 10.69 -8.27
C TYR A 95 0.64 11.68 -8.55
N PRO A 96 0.92 13.01 -8.53
CA PRO A 96 -0.08 14.06 -8.73
C PRO A 96 -0.80 14.01 -10.08
N ASP A 97 -0.19 13.37 -11.08
CA ASP A 97 -0.76 13.16 -12.42
C ASP A 97 -1.73 11.96 -12.48
N THR A 98 -1.90 11.22 -11.37
CA THR A 98 -2.95 10.20 -11.26
C THR A 98 -4.29 10.94 -11.16
N PRO A 99 -5.21 10.74 -12.14
CA PRO A 99 -6.49 11.45 -12.15
C PRO A 99 -7.35 11.23 -10.91
#